data_AF-A0AAU2ALY6-F1
#
_entry.id   AF-A0AAU2ALY6-F1
#
_cell.length_a   1.000
_cell.length_b   1.000
_cell.length_c   1.000
_cell.angle_alpha   90.00
_cell.angle_beta   90.00
_cell.angle_gamma   90.00
#
_symmetry.space_group_name_H-M   'P 1'
#
loop_
_entity.id
_entity.type
_entity.pdbx_description
1 polymer ?
#
loop_
_entity_poly.entity_id
_entity_poly.type
_entity_poly.pdbx_seq_one_letter_code
_entity_poly.pdbx_strand_id
1 'polypeptide(L)'
;MNRTTVGGPEIGGGRGAGGVVVLADPAGAGSGTVAPLLADALHPSVHLRADDFQRAVRQGYVPAHLPEARRQNTTALAATAQAAFAFATGGYQVVVEAAVEPAALDAFRRESRTTGAALHYVVLRPAGAPAEPGTPDRHAVDAEPVAPEEAAGAVLAGLAQGAFLLGW
;
A
#
# COMPACT_ATOMS: atom_id res chain seq x y z
N MET A 1 14.42 -20.38 -18.45
CA MET A 1 15.60 -20.37 -17.57
C MET A 1 16.43 -19.13 -17.85
N ASN A 2 16.33 -18.11 -16.98
CA ASN A 2 17.41 -17.26 -16.46
C ASN A 2 16.74 -16.19 -15.56
N ARG A 3 16.48 -16.51 -14.28
CA ARG A 3 16.13 -15.48 -13.28
C ARG A 3 17.43 -15.10 -12.58
N THR A 4 18.27 -14.38 -13.32
CA THR A 4 19.46 -13.77 -12.76
C THR A 4 18.99 -12.57 -11.94
N THR A 5 19.38 -12.56 -10.68
CA THR A 5 19.26 -11.50 -9.68
C THR A 5 19.83 -10.18 -10.21
N VAL A 6 19.03 -9.44 -10.98
CA VAL A 6 19.26 -8.03 -11.29
C VAL A 6 17.94 -7.31 -11.04
N GLY A 7 17.82 -6.76 -9.83
CA GLY A 7 16.68 -5.93 -9.42
C GLY A 7 15.78 -6.61 -8.40
N GLY A 8 15.91 -6.18 -7.13
CA GLY A 8 14.91 -6.21 -6.06
C GLY A 8 14.18 -7.52 -5.69
N PRO A 9 13.60 -7.62 -4.49
CA PRO A 9 12.54 -8.59 -4.22
C PRO A 9 11.27 -8.22 -5.02
N GLU A 10 10.53 -9.23 -5.48
CA GLU A 10 9.22 -9.09 -6.11
C GLU A 10 8.13 -9.38 -5.07
N ILE A 11 7.06 -8.58 -5.02
CA ILE A 11 5.91 -8.75 -4.10
C ILE A 11 5.03 -9.93 -4.53
N GLY A 12 5.19 -10.38 -5.78
CA GLY A 12 4.52 -11.55 -6.33
C GLY A 12 3.09 -11.30 -6.79
N GLY A 13 2.66 -12.13 -7.73
CA GLY A 13 1.33 -12.23 -8.34
C GLY A 13 1.34 -13.47 -9.25
N GLY A 14 0.24 -14.19 -9.33
CA GLY A 14 0.18 -15.41 -10.17
C GLY A 14 0.56 -15.09 -11.63
N ARG A 15 1.36 -15.96 -12.26
CA ARG A 15 1.78 -15.89 -13.69
C ARG A 15 2.64 -14.68 -14.12
N GLY A 16 3.39 -14.06 -13.20
CA GLY A 16 4.35 -12.98 -13.56
C GLY A 16 3.74 -11.58 -13.58
N ALA A 17 2.52 -11.42 -13.07
CA ALA A 17 1.99 -10.11 -12.70
C ALA A 17 2.69 -9.61 -11.42
N GLY A 18 2.88 -8.29 -11.33
CA GLY A 18 3.40 -7.64 -10.13
C GLY A 18 2.40 -7.66 -8.96
N GLY A 19 2.75 -7.00 -7.87
CA GLY A 19 1.93 -6.93 -6.66
C GLY A 19 1.68 -5.49 -6.19
N VAL A 20 0.61 -5.31 -5.42
CA VAL A 20 0.27 -4.03 -4.78
C VAL A 20 0.41 -4.18 -3.27
N VAL A 21 1.16 -3.29 -2.63
CA VAL A 21 1.24 -3.13 -1.18
C VAL A 21 0.58 -1.81 -0.82
N VAL A 22 -0.47 -1.89 -0.02
CA VAL A 22 -1.08 -0.70 0.58
C VAL A 22 -0.46 -0.51 1.96
N LEU A 23 0.32 0.56 2.09
CA LEU A 23 0.91 1.03 3.34
C LEU A 23 -0.02 2.06 3.96
N ALA A 24 -0.79 1.60 4.95
CA ALA A 24 -1.66 2.43 5.74
C ALA A 24 -0.94 3.03 6.94
N ASP A 25 -1.18 4.31 7.18
CA ASP A 25 -0.58 5.04 8.29
C ASP A 25 -1.61 6.02 8.88
N PRO A 26 -2.61 5.50 9.61
CA PRO A 26 -3.69 6.32 10.16
C PRO A 26 -3.20 7.28 11.25
N ALA A 27 -2.12 6.94 11.95
CA ALA A 27 -1.59 7.69 13.08
C ALA A 27 -0.39 8.62 12.73
N GLY A 28 0.03 8.66 11.47
CA GLY A 28 1.17 9.48 11.04
C GLY A 28 2.52 8.97 11.56
N ALA A 29 2.67 7.66 11.69
CA ALA A 29 3.85 6.93 12.12
C ALA A 29 5.06 7.06 11.17
N GLY A 30 4.89 7.61 9.96
CA GLY A 30 6.02 7.97 9.08
C GLY A 30 6.01 7.28 7.72
N SER A 31 4.84 6.91 7.21
CA SER A 31 4.68 6.32 5.87
C SER A 31 5.33 7.13 4.75
N GLY A 32 5.34 8.47 4.85
CA GLY A 32 6.00 9.35 3.88
C GLY A 32 7.52 9.17 3.79
N THR A 33 8.14 8.49 4.77
CA THR A 33 9.57 8.13 4.74
C THR A 33 9.78 6.63 4.49
N VAL A 34 8.90 5.77 5.01
CA VAL A 34 8.99 4.32 4.82
C VAL A 34 8.58 3.89 3.40
N ALA A 35 7.56 4.51 2.81
CA ALA A 35 7.06 4.13 1.48
C ALA A 35 8.08 4.36 0.35
N PRO A 36 8.82 5.48 0.28
CA PRO A 36 9.90 5.65 -0.69
C PRO A 36 11.00 4.60 -0.53
N LEU A 37 11.45 4.34 0.70
CA LEU A 37 12.48 3.32 0.97
C LEU A 37 12.03 1.92 0.54
N LEU A 38 10.76 1.59 0.77
CA LEU A 38 10.17 0.34 0.31
C LEU A 38 10.14 0.27 -1.22
N ALA A 39 9.76 1.35 -1.90
CA ALA A 39 9.75 1.41 -3.36
C ALA A 39 11.16 1.29 -3.95
N ASP A 40 12.16 1.97 -3.36
CA ASP A 40 13.56 1.92 -3.81
C ASP A 40 14.18 0.52 -3.69
N ALA A 41 13.73 -0.28 -2.72
CA ALA A 41 14.19 -1.65 -2.54
C ALA A 41 13.60 -2.63 -3.58
N LEU A 42 12.43 -2.32 -4.14
CA LEU A 42 11.69 -3.18 -5.07
C LEU A 42 12.07 -2.92 -6.53
N HIS A 43 11.87 -3.90 -7.43
CA HIS A 43 12.14 -3.72 -8.85
C HIS A 43 11.24 -4.58 -9.75
N PRO A 44 10.73 -4.04 -10.88
CA PRO A 44 10.56 -2.62 -11.14
C PRO A 44 9.47 -2.05 -10.22
N SER A 45 9.66 -0.87 -9.63
CA SER A 45 8.77 -0.36 -8.58
C SER A 45 8.04 0.94 -8.95
N VAL A 46 6.91 1.18 -8.29
CA VAL A 46 6.13 2.42 -8.38
C VAL A 46 5.68 2.82 -6.98
N HIS A 47 5.86 4.08 -6.62
CA HIS A 47 5.29 4.67 -5.41
C HIS A 47 4.11 5.58 -5.79
N LEU A 48 2.94 5.30 -5.25
CA LEU A 48 1.73 6.11 -5.41
C LEU A 48 1.29 6.64 -4.06
N ARG A 49 0.93 7.92 -4.01
CA ARG A 49 0.33 8.54 -2.81
C ARG A 49 -1.14 8.81 -3.08
N ALA A 50 -2.03 8.22 -2.29
CA ALA A 50 -3.48 8.42 -2.46
C ALA A 50 -3.88 9.90 -2.32
N ASP A 51 -3.11 10.67 -1.57
CA ASP A 51 -3.27 12.12 -1.38
C ASP A 51 -3.02 12.92 -2.67
N ASP A 52 -2.16 12.43 -3.58
CA ASP A 52 -1.96 13.08 -4.88
C ASP A 52 -3.21 13.00 -5.77
N PHE A 53 -3.96 11.91 -5.68
CA PHE A 53 -5.24 11.77 -6.38
C PHE A 53 -6.32 12.68 -5.80
N GLN A 54 -6.27 12.96 -4.50
CA GLN A 54 -7.16 13.95 -3.89
C GLN A 54 -6.81 15.37 -4.34
N ARG A 55 -5.52 15.71 -4.34
CA ARG A 55 -4.98 17.00 -4.82
C ARG A 55 -5.22 17.24 -6.31
N ALA A 56 -5.44 16.19 -7.10
CA ALA A 56 -5.76 16.32 -8.52
C ALA A 56 -7.11 17.03 -8.75
N VAL A 57 -8.02 17.02 -7.77
CA VAL A 57 -9.27 17.78 -7.83
C VAL A 57 -8.98 19.28 -7.67
N ARG A 58 -9.11 20.04 -8.77
CA ARG A 58 -8.81 21.48 -8.79
C ARG A 58 -9.99 22.36 -8.41
N GLN A 59 -11.15 22.12 -9.03
CA GLN A 59 -12.37 22.88 -8.78
C GLN A 59 -13.37 22.02 -8.02
N GLY A 60 -13.97 22.57 -6.96
CA GLY A 60 -14.89 21.83 -6.10
C GLY A 60 -14.19 20.89 -5.11
N TYR A 61 -12.91 21.12 -4.82
CA TYR A 61 -12.19 20.38 -3.78
C TYR A 61 -12.84 20.60 -2.41
N VAL A 62 -13.16 19.50 -1.73
CA VAL A 62 -13.61 19.49 -0.34
C VAL A 62 -12.50 18.90 0.53
N PRO A 63 -12.10 19.56 1.63
CA PRO A 63 -11.14 19.00 2.58
C PRO A 63 -11.51 17.57 3.03
N ALA A 64 -10.55 16.65 2.95
CA ALA A 64 -10.80 15.20 3.10
C ALA A 64 -11.41 14.77 4.44
N HIS A 65 -11.20 15.54 5.51
CA HIS A 65 -11.76 15.25 6.84
C HIS A 65 -13.24 15.62 6.98
N LEU A 66 -13.82 16.33 6.01
CA LEU A 66 -15.21 16.76 6.06
C LEU A 66 -16.14 15.63 5.56
N PRO A 67 -17.34 15.47 6.16
CA PRO A 67 -18.33 14.49 5.72
C PRO A 67 -18.71 14.61 4.23
N GLU A 68 -18.76 15.84 3.72
CA GLU A 68 -19.09 16.16 2.33
C GLU A 68 -18.03 15.63 1.34
N ALA A 69 -16.79 15.41 1.82
CA ALA A 69 -15.72 14.86 1.02
C ALA A 69 -15.88 13.35 0.78
N ARG A 70 -16.85 12.66 1.40
CA ARG A 70 -17.01 11.20 1.27
C ARG A 70 -16.99 10.72 -0.18
N ARG A 71 -17.76 11.36 -1.07
CA ARG A 71 -17.77 11.00 -2.50
C ARG A 71 -16.41 11.24 -3.15
N GLN A 72 -15.77 12.37 -2.84
CA GLN A 72 -14.46 12.73 -3.36
C GLN A 72 -13.39 11.71 -2.91
N ASN A 73 -13.32 11.41 -1.61
CA ASN A 73 -12.38 10.48 -1.01
C ASN A 73 -12.55 9.08 -1.59
N THR A 74 -13.79 8.59 -1.67
CA THR A 74 -14.08 7.28 -2.27
C THR A 74 -13.67 7.24 -3.74
N THR A 75 -13.90 8.32 -4.50
CA THR A 75 -13.53 8.39 -5.92
C THR A 75 -12.01 8.44 -6.10
N ALA A 76 -11.30 9.26 -5.33
CA ALA A 76 -9.84 9.38 -5.38
C ALA A 76 -9.16 8.06 -4.98
N LEU A 77 -9.69 7.38 -3.95
CA LEU A 77 -9.18 6.09 -3.52
C LEU A 77 -9.41 4.99 -4.57
N ALA A 78 -10.58 4.98 -5.23
CA ALA A 78 -10.85 4.06 -6.33
C ALA A 78 -9.93 4.32 -7.54
N ALA A 79 -9.68 5.58 -7.89
CA ALA A 79 -8.74 5.94 -8.95
C ALA A 79 -7.30 5.51 -8.61
N THR A 80 -6.90 5.67 -7.33
CA THR A 80 -5.60 5.19 -6.83
C THR A 80 -5.48 3.66 -6.99
N ALA A 81 -6.52 2.92 -6.61
CA ALA A 81 -6.54 1.46 -6.77
C ALA A 81 -6.40 1.06 -8.25
N GLN A 82 -7.18 1.66 -9.13
CA GLN A 82 -7.12 1.37 -10.57
C GLN A 82 -5.73 1.66 -11.16
N ALA A 83 -5.10 2.78 -10.79
CA ALA A 83 -3.75 3.09 -11.20
C ALA A 83 -2.74 2.05 -10.69
N ALA A 84 -2.84 1.67 -9.40
CA ALA A 84 -1.96 0.68 -8.80
C ALA A 84 -2.05 -0.68 -9.51
N PHE A 85 -3.26 -1.17 -9.78
CA PHE A 85 -3.45 -2.45 -10.46
C PHE A 85 -3.11 -2.39 -11.96
N ALA A 86 -3.23 -1.23 -12.61
CA ALA A 86 -2.72 -1.05 -13.97
C ALA A 86 -1.19 -1.19 -14.04
N PHE A 87 -0.45 -0.63 -13.07
CA PHE A 87 0.99 -0.85 -12.96
C PHE A 87 1.33 -2.31 -12.61
N ALA A 88 0.62 -2.91 -11.66
CA ALA A 88 0.87 -4.30 -11.25
C ALA A 88 0.64 -5.30 -12.39
N THR A 89 -0.41 -5.12 -13.21
CA THR A 89 -0.63 -5.95 -14.40
C THR A 89 0.45 -5.75 -15.48
N GLY A 90 1.12 -4.60 -15.48
CA GLY A 90 2.33 -4.34 -16.27
C GLY A 90 3.62 -4.93 -15.68
N GLY A 91 3.57 -5.63 -14.54
CA GLY A 91 4.73 -6.28 -13.90
C GLY A 91 5.43 -5.44 -12.81
N TYR A 92 4.89 -4.27 -12.45
CA TYR A 92 5.48 -3.41 -11.42
C TYR A 92 5.09 -3.83 -10.00
N GLN A 93 6.00 -3.56 -9.08
CA GLN A 93 5.86 -3.69 -7.64
C GLN A 93 5.36 -2.35 -7.07
N VAL A 94 4.08 -2.26 -6.75
CA VAL A 94 3.44 -0.98 -6.44
C VAL A 94 3.30 -0.78 -4.93
N VAL A 95 3.87 0.29 -4.41
CA VAL A 95 3.69 0.75 -3.02
C VAL A 95 2.70 1.91 -3.03
N VAL A 96 1.58 1.74 -2.32
CA VAL A 96 0.54 2.77 -2.18
C VAL A 96 0.57 3.31 -0.76
N GLU A 97 0.97 4.56 -0.60
CA GLU A 97 0.89 5.33 0.65
C GLU A 97 -0.52 5.91 0.77
N ALA A 98 -1.26 5.50 1.81
CA ALA A 98 -2.63 5.96 2.00
C ALA A 98 -3.03 5.97 3.48
N ALA A 99 -3.61 7.07 3.97
CA ALA A 99 -4.25 7.10 5.28
C ALA A 99 -5.65 6.47 5.18
N VAL A 100 -5.72 5.13 5.14
CA VAL A 100 -6.97 4.40 4.88
C VAL A 100 -7.20 3.23 5.83
N GLU A 101 -8.44 3.16 6.31
CA GLU A 101 -8.95 2.05 7.10
C GLU A 101 -9.16 0.78 6.25
N PRO A 102 -9.08 -0.42 6.85
CA PRO A 102 -9.30 -1.68 6.13
C PRO A 102 -10.65 -1.75 5.41
N ALA A 103 -11.70 -1.13 5.98
CA ALA A 103 -13.04 -1.09 5.39
C ALA A 103 -13.10 -0.25 4.09
N ALA A 104 -12.15 0.66 3.86
CA ALA A 104 -12.09 1.48 2.66
C ALA A 104 -11.37 0.79 1.48
N LEU A 105 -10.82 -0.42 1.68
CA LEU A 105 -10.04 -1.15 0.67
C LEU A 105 -10.89 -1.93 -0.35
N ASP A 106 -12.21 -1.76 -0.33
CA ASP A 106 -13.09 -2.50 -1.24
C ASP A 106 -12.75 -2.30 -2.72
N ALA A 107 -12.29 -1.12 -3.12
CA ALA A 107 -11.80 -0.88 -4.47
C ALA A 107 -10.58 -1.75 -4.78
N PHE A 108 -9.57 -1.76 -3.91
CA PHE A 108 -8.36 -2.57 -4.07
C PHE A 108 -8.67 -4.06 -4.12
N ARG A 109 -9.57 -4.52 -3.26
CA ARG A 109 -10.02 -5.92 -3.22
C ARG A 109 -10.68 -6.34 -4.53
N ARG A 110 -11.53 -5.48 -5.09
CA ARG A 110 -12.19 -5.74 -6.39
C ARG A 110 -11.15 -5.82 -7.51
N GLU A 111 -10.24 -4.85 -7.59
CA GLU A 111 -9.21 -4.82 -8.63
C GLU A 111 -8.26 -6.03 -8.53
N SER A 112 -7.86 -6.43 -7.32
CA SER A 112 -7.06 -7.63 -7.10
C SER A 112 -7.74 -8.89 -7.62
N ARG A 113 -9.04 -9.07 -7.35
CA ARG A 113 -9.80 -10.23 -7.87
C ARG A 113 -9.94 -10.20 -9.39
N THR A 114 -10.12 -9.03 -9.98
CA THR A 114 -10.27 -8.87 -11.43
C THR A 114 -8.96 -9.16 -12.16
N THR A 115 -7.84 -8.69 -11.62
CA THR A 115 -6.52 -8.76 -12.27
C THR A 115 -5.74 -10.01 -11.90
N GLY A 116 -6.03 -10.63 -10.76
CA GLY A 116 -5.25 -11.72 -10.19
C GLY A 116 -3.91 -11.26 -9.57
N ALA A 117 -3.64 -9.95 -9.52
CA ALA A 117 -2.45 -9.41 -8.86
C ALA A 117 -2.59 -9.50 -7.34
N ALA A 118 -1.46 -9.74 -6.66
CA ALA A 118 -1.46 -9.84 -5.20
C ALA A 118 -1.77 -8.47 -4.58
N LEU A 119 -2.55 -8.50 -3.50
CA LEU A 119 -2.81 -7.34 -2.68
C LEU A 119 -2.30 -7.63 -1.27
N HIS A 120 -1.38 -6.79 -0.80
CA HIS A 120 -0.87 -6.80 0.56
C HIS A 120 -1.34 -5.54 1.27
N TYR A 121 -1.69 -5.69 2.55
CA TYR A 121 -2.07 -4.56 3.40
C TYR A 121 -1.22 -4.56 4.66
N VAL A 122 -0.60 -3.41 4.90
CA VAL A 122 0.32 -3.16 6.01
C VAL A 122 -0.10 -1.88 6.71
N VAL A 123 -0.31 -1.94 8.02
CA VAL A 123 -0.58 -0.77 8.86
C VAL A 123 0.69 -0.43 9.63
N LEU A 124 1.22 0.77 9.42
CA LEU A 124 2.25 1.34 10.27
C LEU A 124 1.60 1.86 11.53
N ARG A 125 2.05 1.36 12.67
CA ARG A 125 1.57 1.76 13.99
C ARG A 125 2.71 2.41 14.77
N PRO A 126 2.50 3.57 15.43
CA PRO A 126 3.49 4.13 16.33
C PRO A 126 3.77 3.15 17.48
N ALA A 127 5.02 3.12 17.95
CA ALA A 127 5.44 2.35 19.13
C ALA A 127 4.45 2.51 20.29
N GLY A 128 3.87 1.39 20.76
CA GLY A 128 2.96 1.38 21.89
C GLY A 128 1.55 1.96 21.65
N ALA A 129 1.20 2.33 20.41
CA ALA A 129 -0.18 2.72 20.11
C ALA A 129 -1.11 1.49 20.23
N PRO A 130 -2.38 1.67 20.65
CA PRO A 130 -3.33 0.58 20.73
C PRO A 130 -3.56 -0.07 19.35
N ALA A 131 -4.00 -1.34 19.35
CA ALA A 131 -4.33 -2.01 18.09
C ALA A 131 -5.46 -1.26 17.37
N GLU A 132 -5.31 -1.07 16.06
CA GLU A 132 -6.34 -0.43 15.22
C GLU A 132 -7.53 -1.39 15.01
N PRO A 133 -8.77 -0.97 15.31
CA PRO A 133 -9.95 -1.83 15.20
C PRO A 133 -10.12 -2.42 13.80
N GLY A 134 -10.19 -3.75 13.69
CA GLY A 134 -10.42 -4.44 12.42
C GLY A 134 -9.16 -4.71 11.59
N THR A 135 -7.98 -4.35 12.09
CA THR A 135 -6.68 -4.77 11.52
C THR A 135 -6.14 -5.97 12.31
N PRO A 136 -5.95 -7.15 11.69
CA PRO A 136 -5.29 -8.27 12.38
C PRO A 136 -3.82 -7.96 12.66
N ASP A 137 -3.28 -8.36 13.82
CA ASP A 137 -1.89 -8.06 14.23
C ASP A 137 -0.83 -8.42 13.18
N ARG A 138 -1.04 -9.48 12.40
CA ARG A 138 -0.14 -9.88 11.30
C ARG A 138 0.00 -8.84 10.19
N HIS A 139 -0.94 -7.90 10.08
CA HIS A 139 -0.93 -6.80 9.12
C HIS A 139 -0.39 -5.51 9.74
N ALA A 140 -0.11 -5.48 11.04
CA ALA A 140 0.46 -4.33 11.71
C ALA A 140 1.99 -4.47 11.79
N VAL A 141 2.69 -3.37 11.51
CA VAL A 141 4.13 -3.24 11.74
C VAL A 141 4.32 -2.08 12.70
N ASP A 142 4.91 -2.40 13.85
CA ASP A 142 5.27 -1.39 14.84
C ASP A 142 6.45 -0.58 14.33
N ALA A 143 6.19 0.69 14.05
CA ALA A 143 7.20 1.72 13.99
C ALA A 143 7.57 2.07 15.45
N GLU A 144 8.36 1.20 16.10
CA GLU A 144 9.22 1.56 17.24
C GLU A 144 10.12 2.78 16.84
N PRO A 145 10.85 3.47 17.75
CA PRO A 145 11.73 4.58 17.35
C PRO A 145 12.95 4.02 16.62
N VAL A 146 12.68 3.58 15.42
CA VAL A 146 13.50 2.74 14.57
C VAL A 146 13.66 3.54 13.30
N ALA A 147 14.90 3.67 12.84
CA ALA A 147 15.19 4.39 11.61
C ALA A 147 14.25 3.87 10.50
N PRO A 148 13.68 4.74 9.66
CA PRO A 148 12.75 4.35 8.59
C PRO A 148 13.19 3.16 7.72
N GLU A 149 14.50 2.93 7.63
CA GLU A 149 15.17 1.80 6.97
C GLU A 149 14.84 0.43 7.60
N GLU A 150 14.83 0.34 8.93
CA GLU A 150 14.50 -0.90 9.65
C GLU A 150 12.99 -1.20 9.57
N ALA A 151 12.13 -0.18 9.61
CA ALA A 151 10.70 -0.35 9.36
C ALA A 151 10.44 -0.86 7.94
N ALA A 152 11.11 -0.28 6.93
CA ALA A 152 11.06 -0.78 5.55
C ALA A 152 11.58 -2.23 5.47
N GLY A 153 12.66 -2.56 6.18
CA GLY A 153 13.22 -3.91 6.27
C GLY A 153 12.23 -4.93 6.86
N ALA A 154 11.51 -4.56 7.93
CA ALA A 154 10.48 -5.41 8.53
C ALA A 154 9.31 -5.67 7.57
N VAL A 155 8.87 -4.64 6.84
CA VAL A 155 7.83 -4.78 5.81
C VAL A 155 8.31 -5.72 4.69
N LEU A 156 9.53 -5.55 4.19
CA LEU A 156 10.10 -6.42 3.16
C LEU A 156 10.18 -7.88 3.62
N ALA A 157 10.63 -8.12 4.87
CA ALA A 157 10.71 -9.45 5.44
C ALA A 157 9.32 -10.13 5.53
N GLY A 158 8.30 -9.39 5.99
CA GLY A 158 6.94 -9.91 6.07
C GLY A 158 6.29 -10.15 4.70
N LEU A 159 6.59 -9.31 3.70
CA LEU A 159 6.15 -9.52 2.31
C LEU A 159 6.74 -10.81 1.73
N ALA A 160 8.03 -11.07 1.94
CA ALA A 160 8.68 -12.30 1.48
C ALA A 160 8.10 -13.57 2.12
N GLN A 161 7.55 -13.46 3.33
CA GLN A 161 6.87 -14.54 4.05
C GLN A 161 5.37 -14.65 3.71
N GLY A 162 4.83 -13.75 2.88
CA GLY A 162 3.41 -13.69 2.56
C GLY A 162 2.52 -13.27 3.73
N ALA A 163 3.08 -12.69 4.79
CA ALA A 163 2.38 -12.36 6.04
C ALA A 163 1.26 -11.31 5.85
N PHE A 164 1.46 -10.42 4.89
CA PHE A 164 0.56 -9.29 4.61
C PHE A 164 -0.44 -9.56 3.50
N LEU A 165 -0.41 -10.76 2.90
CA LEU A 165 -1.27 -11.10 1.78
C LEU A 165 -2.72 -11.08 2.23
N LEU A 166 -3.53 -10.23 1.59
CA LEU A 166 -4.98 -10.31 1.68
C LEU A 166 -5.43 -11.47 0.78
N GLY A 167 -5.36 -12.68 1.31
CA GLY A 167 -5.90 -13.89 0.70
C GLY A 167 -7.42 -13.91 0.74
N TRP A 168 -8.00 -14.63 -0.22
CA TRP A 168 -9.39 -15.09 -0.22
C TRP A 168 -9.39 -16.60 -0.04
#